data_AF-A0A9D0AV46-F1
#
_entry.id   AF-A0A9D0AV46-F1
#
_cell.length_a   1.000
_cell.length_b   1.000
_cell.length_c   1.000
_cell.angle_alpha   90.00
_cell.angle_beta   90.00
_cell.angle_gamma   90.00
#
_symmetry.space_group_name_H-M   'P 1'
#
loop_
_entity.id
_entity.type
_entity.pdbx_description
1 polymer ?
#
loop_
_entity_poly.entity_id
_entity_poly.type
_entity_poly.pdbx_seq_one_letter_code
_entity_poly.pdbx_strand_id
1 'polypeptide(L)'
;MNHHIILTSGRSGSNYLANTLNLHPQVVNYGEILASMIIPYKLYDNCKKYKLCKWSVKEYLKFAYTSKTFFYAAQFHSTYSRFKNKKPISFKTWKKISSLGTKDFFLNYHNKNALDFLVSNKDILIIHLYRENMLRRYMSGIFLKNTGIVSSEKDVKIKKVHIDLEEMINYLDVLGREAENEKIILDKLKNHNLISIRYEDYFKNPESILDYNKQVFEFLGVEPIKLTSSHKKILPKSWDEQIENYDEFCACLANTKYQQYLD
;
A
#
# COMPACT_ATOMS: atom_id res chain seq x y z
N MET A 1 -16.07 5.51 -16.19
CA MET A 1 -15.55 4.94 -14.92
C MET A 1 -14.05 4.88 -15.08
N ASN A 2 -13.32 5.51 -14.18
CA ASN A 2 -11.86 5.55 -14.20
C ASN A 2 -11.30 4.27 -13.55
N HIS A 3 -10.13 3.85 -14.01
CA HIS A 3 -9.36 2.80 -13.37
C HIS A 3 -8.16 3.40 -12.65
N HIS A 4 -7.83 2.88 -11.47
CA HIS A 4 -6.66 3.35 -10.72
C HIS A 4 -5.89 2.26 -10.01
N ILE A 5 -4.64 2.55 -9.69
CA ILE A 5 -3.81 1.72 -8.83
C ILE A 5 -3.04 2.57 -7.83
N ILE A 6 -3.03 2.14 -6.57
CA ILE A 6 -2.04 2.60 -5.59
C ILE A 6 -0.83 1.67 -5.69
N LEU A 7 0.28 2.17 -6.20
CA LEU A 7 1.52 1.40 -6.37
C LEU A 7 2.55 1.85 -5.33
N THR A 8 3.15 0.90 -4.61
CA THR A 8 4.03 1.22 -3.47
C THR A 8 5.05 0.12 -3.17
N SER A 9 6.06 0.41 -2.36
CA SER A 9 7.00 -0.56 -1.78
C SER A 9 6.60 -1.06 -0.38
N GLY A 10 5.48 -0.56 0.19
CA GLY A 10 4.90 -1.05 1.45
C GLY A 10 5.44 -0.36 2.70
N ARG A 11 4.64 -0.42 3.79
CA ARG A 11 4.82 0.40 5.02
C ARG A 11 4.89 1.93 4.76
N SER A 12 4.24 2.35 3.69
CA SER A 12 4.11 3.71 3.16
C SER A 12 2.74 4.35 3.42
N GLY A 13 1.88 3.73 4.22
CA GLY A 13 0.52 4.21 4.48
C GLY A 13 -0.51 3.83 3.41
N SER A 14 -0.16 2.98 2.45
CA SER A 14 -1.04 2.54 1.37
C SER A 14 -2.36 1.90 1.82
N ASN A 15 -2.38 1.21 2.97
CA ASN A 15 -3.61 0.65 3.53
C ASN A 15 -4.54 1.74 4.06
N TYR A 16 -3.98 2.79 4.64
CA TYR A 16 -4.76 3.96 5.07
C TYR A 16 -5.42 4.61 3.86
N LEU A 17 -4.65 4.91 2.81
CA LEU A 17 -5.19 5.51 1.59
C LEU A 17 -6.26 4.61 0.94
N ALA A 18 -5.99 3.32 0.75
CA ALA A 18 -6.96 2.39 0.16
C ALA A 18 -8.26 2.30 0.98
N ASN A 19 -8.17 2.33 2.32
CA ASN A 19 -9.34 2.36 3.19
C ASN A 19 -10.10 3.68 3.06
N THR A 20 -9.41 4.82 3.04
CA THR A 20 -10.00 6.15 2.83
C THR A 20 -10.73 6.22 1.50
N LEU A 21 -10.14 5.72 0.41
CA LEU A 21 -10.83 5.62 -0.89
C LEU A 21 -12.09 4.76 -0.79
N ASN A 22 -12.03 3.66 -0.06
CA ASN A 22 -13.19 2.78 0.13
C ASN A 22 -14.29 3.38 1.01
N LEU A 23 -14.06 4.49 1.73
CA LEU A 23 -15.12 5.25 2.40
C LEU A 23 -15.94 6.09 1.40
N HIS A 24 -15.37 6.46 0.26
CA HIS A 24 -16.07 7.24 -0.75
C HIS A 24 -17.16 6.42 -1.46
N PRO A 25 -18.41 6.90 -1.59
CA PRO A 25 -19.52 6.11 -2.15
C PRO A 25 -19.28 5.69 -3.62
N GLN A 26 -18.53 6.48 -4.37
CA GLN A 26 -18.25 6.26 -5.80
C GLN A 26 -16.88 5.65 -6.11
N VAL A 27 -16.08 5.27 -5.10
CA VAL A 27 -14.74 4.70 -5.32
C VAL A 27 -14.65 3.30 -4.72
N VAL A 28 -14.07 2.35 -5.45
CA VAL A 28 -13.74 1.03 -4.92
C VAL A 28 -12.27 0.74 -5.13
N ASN A 29 -11.62 0.22 -4.08
CA ASN A 29 -10.28 -0.31 -4.15
C ASN A 29 -10.25 -1.76 -3.62
N TYR A 30 -9.84 -2.72 -4.44
CA TYR A 30 -9.82 -4.14 -4.09
C TYR A 30 -8.66 -4.57 -3.17
N GLY A 31 -7.67 -3.69 -2.93
CA GLY A 31 -6.45 -4.07 -2.24
C GLY A 31 -5.48 -4.85 -3.14
N GLU A 32 -4.70 -5.73 -2.53
CA GLU A 32 -3.54 -6.44 -3.11
C GLU A 32 -3.97 -7.65 -3.95
N ILE A 33 -4.61 -7.40 -5.09
CA ILE A 33 -5.15 -8.47 -5.94
C ILE A 33 -4.09 -9.37 -6.58
N LEU A 34 -2.80 -9.00 -6.53
CA LEU A 34 -1.70 -9.88 -6.92
C LEU A 34 -1.04 -10.58 -5.74
N ALA A 35 -1.42 -10.34 -4.48
CA ALA A 35 -0.81 -11.04 -3.36
C ALA A 35 -1.22 -12.53 -3.35
N SER A 36 -0.23 -13.43 -3.20
CA SER A 36 -0.44 -14.89 -3.30
C SER A 36 -1.41 -15.46 -2.25
N MET A 37 -1.59 -14.74 -1.14
CA MET A 37 -2.50 -15.11 -0.06
C MET A 37 -3.96 -14.72 -0.34
N ILE A 38 -4.20 -13.85 -1.33
CA ILE A 38 -5.53 -13.34 -1.65
C ILE A 38 -6.27 -14.35 -2.54
N ILE A 39 -7.48 -14.72 -2.10
CA ILE A 39 -8.25 -15.84 -2.67
C ILE A 39 -8.39 -15.75 -4.20
N PRO A 40 -8.82 -14.60 -4.80
CA PRO A 40 -8.89 -14.48 -6.25
C PRO A 40 -7.58 -14.81 -6.98
N TYR A 41 -6.44 -14.32 -6.49
CA TYR A 41 -5.15 -14.60 -7.10
C TYR A 41 -4.75 -16.06 -6.91
N LYS A 42 -4.95 -16.61 -5.72
CA LYS A 42 -4.67 -18.03 -5.42
C LYS A 42 -5.49 -18.97 -6.32
N LEU A 43 -6.75 -18.64 -6.58
CA LEU A 43 -7.59 -19.40 -7.51
C LEU A 43 -7.04 -19.30 -8.93
N TYR A 44 -6.72 -18.10 -9.40
CA TYR A 44 -6.09 -17.90 -10.72
C TYR A 44 -4.77 -18.69 -10.85
N ASP A 45 -3.89 -18.59 -9.85
CA ASP A 45 -2.58 -19.23 -9.84
C ASP A 45 -2.70 -20.76 -9.82
N ASN A 46 -3.63 -21.30 -9.02
CA ASN A 46 -3.96 -22.73 -9.04
C ASN A 46 -4.53 -23.17 -10.39
N CYS A 47 -5.50 -22.43 -10.95
CA CYS A 47 -6.07 -22.76 -12.27
C CYS A 47 -4.99 -22.77 -13.36
N LYS A 48 -4.04 -21.84 -13.31
CA LYS A 48 -2.89 -21.81 -14.21
C LYS A 48 -1.96 -23.00 -13.98
N LYS A 49 -1.61 -23.30 -12.72
CA LYS A 49 -0.75 -24.43 -12.33
C LYS A 49 -1.29 -25.77 -12.81
N TYR A 50 -2.61 -25.99 -12.68
CA TYR A 50 -3.29 -27.21 -13.11
C TYR A 50 -3.76 -27.17 -14.57
N LYS A 51 -3.36 -26.14 -15.35
CA LYS A 51 -3.75 -25.94 -16.77
C LYS A 51 -5.27 -25.93 -17.00
N LEU A 52 -6.05 -25.58 -15.98
CA LEU A 52 -7.51 -25.47 -16.03
C LEU A 52 -7.97 -24.15 -16.66
N CYS A 53 -7.14 -23.09 -16.58
CA CYS A 53 -7.34 -21.85 -17.33
C CYS A 53 -6.05 -21.48 -18.07
N LYS A 54 -6.20 -20.88 -19.26
CA LYS A 54 -5.09 -20.34 -20.06
C LYS A 54 -4.84 -18.85 -19.82
N TRP A 55 -5.43 -18.29 -18.77
CA TRP A 55 -5.31 -16.85 -18.51
C TRP A 55 -3.87 -16.50 -18.13
N SER A 56 -3.36 -15.47 -18.79
CA SER A 56 -2.20 -14.69 -18.40
C SER A 56 -2.55 -13.76 -17.23
N VAL A 57 -1.51 -13.23 -16.56
CA VAL A 57 -1.72 -12.24 -15.50
C VAL A 57 -2.40 -10.97 -16.02
N LYS A 58 -2.15 -10.63 -17.30
CA LYS A 58 -2.80 -9.51 -18.00
C LYS A 58 -4.30 -9.73 -18.12
N GLU A 59 -4.73 -10.95 -18.46
CA GLU A 59 -6.15 -11.32 -18.54
C GLU A 59 -6.82 -11.36 -17.17
N TYR A 60 -6.12 -11.83 -16.14
CA TYR A 60 -6.61 -11.76 -14.76
C TYR A 60 -6.81 -10.31 -14.30
N LEU A 61 -5.83 -9.44 -14.53
CA LEU A 61 -5.94 -8.02 -14.18
C LEU A 61 -7.07 -7.36 -14.98
N LYS A 62 -7.15 -7.59 -16.29
CA LYS A 62 -8.26 -7.11 -17.12
C LYS A 62 -9.61 -7.55 -16.56
N PHE A 63 -9.75 -8.82 -16.19
CA PHE A 63 -10.95 -9.35 -15.56
C PHE A 63 -11.28 -8.62 -14.25
N ALA A 64 -10.30 -8.39 -13.39
CA ALA A 64 -10.51 -7.66 -12.13
C ALA A 64 -11.03 -6.23 -12.36
N TYR A 65 -10.48 -5.51 -13.35
CA TYR A 65 -10.88 -4.13 -13.66
C TYR A 65 -12.21 -4.02 -14.41
N THR A 66 -12.55 -4.96 -15.30
CA THR A 66 -13.70 -4.78 -16.21
C THR A 66 -14.90 -5.66 -15.86
N SER A 67 -14.76 -6.67 -15.01
CA SER A 67 -15.82 -7.64 -14.77
C SER A 67 -16.79 -7.22 -13.66
N LYS A 68 -18.08 -7.16 -14.02
CA LYS A 68 -19.18 -7.02 -13.04
C LYS A 68 -19.24 -8.20 -12.08
N THR A 69 -18.91 -9.41 -12.52
CA THR A 69 -18.96 -10.60 -11.65
C THR A 69 -17.89 -10.53 -10.57
N PHE A 70 -16.66 -10.14 -10.95
CA PHE A 70 -15.58 -9.91 -10.01
C PHE A 70 -15.95 -8.81 -9.02
N PHE A 71 -16.50 -7.70 -9.52
CA PHE A 71 -16.96 -6.59 -8.69
C PHE A 71 -17.97 -7.03 -7.63
N TYR A 72 -19.06 -7.67 -8.03
CA TYR A 72 -20.10 -8.06 -7.08
C TYR A 72 -19.60 -9.13 -6.11
N ALA A 73 -18.78 -10.09 -6.55
CA ALA A 73 -18.13 -11.05 -5.67
C ALA A 73 -17.28 -10.34 -4.59
N ALA A 74 -16.50 -9.34 -4.98
CA ALA A 74 -15.72 -8.53 -4.03
C ALA A 74 -16.61 -7.72 -3.08
N GLN A 75 -17.73 -7.15 -3.55
CA GLN A 75 -18.70 -6.43 -2.71
C GLN A 75 -19.37 -7.35 -1.68
N PHE A 76 -19.76 -8.56 -2.08
CA PHE A 76 -20.33 -9.54 -1.15
C PHE A 76 -19.30 -10.00 -0.11
N HIS A 77 -18.07 -10.29 -0.53
CA HIS A 77 -16.99 -10.65 0.39
C HIS A 77 -16.70 -9.53 1.41
N SER A 78 -16.59 -8.28 0.94
CA SER A 78 -16.44 -7.10 1.79
C SER A 78 -17.59 -6.96 2.78
N THR A 79 -18.83 -7.09 2.32
CA THR A 79 -20.04 -7.00 3.15
C THR A 79 -20.07 -8.08 4.22
N TYR A 80 -19.78 -9.33 3.85
CA TYR A 80 -19.71 -10.46 4.78
C TYR A 80 -18.62 -10.25 5.85
N SER A 81 -17.43 -9.80 5.44
CA SER A 81 -16.34 -9.50 6.38
C SER A 81 -16.72 -8.38 7.35
N ARG A 82 -17.38 -7.31 6.88
CA ARG A 82 -17.84 -6.21 7.74
C ARG A 82 -18.92 -6.66 8.71
N PHE A 83 -19.88 -7.46 8.25
CA PHE A 83 -20.91 -8.08 9.10
C PHE A 83 -20.29 -8.94 10.21
N LYS A 84 -19.37 -9.86 9.86
CA LYS A 84 -18.66 -10.72 10.82
C LYS A 84 -17.90 -9.91 11.88
N ASN A 85 -17.35 -8.76 11.49
CA ASN A 85 -16.58 -7.88 12.36
C ASN A 85 -17.41 -6.77 13.03
N LYS A 86 -18.76 -6.82 12.96
CA LYS A 86 -19.67 -5.80 13.50
C LYS A 86 -19.36 -4.36 13.04
N LYS A 87 -18.83 -4.21 11.83
CA LYS A 87 -18.56 -2.91 11.20
C LYS A 87 -19.77 -2.49 10.37
N PRO A 88 -20.04 -1.17 10.20
CA PRO A 88 -21.12 -0.69 9.33
C PRO A 88 -20.99 -1.31 7.95
N ILE A 89 -22.07 -1.75 7.31
CA ILE A 89 -22.01 -2.34 5.96
C ILE A 89 -22.01 -1.22 4.92
N SER A 90 -21.22 -1.37 3.86
CA SER A 90 -21.29 -0.51 2.67
C SER A 90 -21.24 -1.40 1.45
N PHE A 91 -22.34 -1.46 0.71
CA PHE A 91 -22.46 -2.19 -0.54
C PHE A 91 -22.55 -1.18 -1.68
N LYS A 92 -21.62 -1.24 -2.63
CA LYS A 92 -21.57 -0.34 -3.79
C LYS A 92 -22.08 -1.07 -5.03
N THR A 93 -22.72 -0.33 -5.93
CA THR A 93 -23.21 -0.89 -7.19
C THR A 93 -22.38 -0.39 -8.35
N TRP A 94 -22.21 -1.23 -9.37
CA TRP A 94 -21.38 -0.92 -10.55
C TRP A 94 -21.77 0.41 -11.23
N LYS A 95 -23.07 0.73 -11.27
CA LYS A 95 -23.58 1.96 -11.90
C LYS A 95 -23.29 3.24 -11.11
N LYS A 96 -23.04 3.13 -9.80
CA LYS A 96 -22.84 4.29 -8.91
C LYS A 96 -21.36 4.63 -8.67
N ILE A 97 -20.46 3.73 -9.06
CA ILE A 97 -19.03 3.98 -8.92
C ILE A 97 -18.50 4.75 -10.13
N SER A 98 -17.63 5.71 -9.84
CA SER A 98 -16.93 6.52 -10.83
C SER A 98 -15.49 6.05 -10.99
N SER A 99 -14.92 5.40 -9.98
CA SER A 99 -13.53 4.92 -9.98
C SER A 99 -13.41 3.53 -9.35
N LEU A 100 -12.65 2.66 -10.01
CA LEU A 100 -12.38 1.29 -9.59
C LEU A 100 -10.89 0.97 -9.69
N GLY A 101 -10.32 0.43 -8.61
CA GLY A 101 -8.88 0.21 -8.59
C GLY A 101 -8.39 -0.82 -7.62
N THR A 102 -7.07 -0.88 -7.54
CA THR A 102 -6.34 -1.82 -6.68
C THR A 102 -5.27 -1.08 -5.88
N LYS A 103 -4.68 -1.78 -4.92
CA LYS A 103 -3.49 -1.32 -4.21
C LYS A 103 -2.51 -2.48 -4.24
N ASP A 104 -1.31 -2.29 -4.75
CA ASP A 104 -0.36 -3.39 -4.86
C ASP A 104 1.08 -2.91 -4.77
N PHE A 105 2.01 -3.87 -4.74
CA PHE A 105 3.43 -3.60 -4.58
C PHE A 105 4.18 -3.62 -5.92
N PHE A 106 5.18 -2.75 -6.07
CA PHE A 106 6.11 -2.80 -7.21
C PHE A 106 6.70 -4.21 -7.37
N LEU A 107 7.09 -4.83 -6.25
CA LEU A 107 7.63 -6.19 -6.22
C LEU A 107 6.66 -7.23 -6.81
N ASN A 108 5.36 -7.11 -6.52
CA ASN A 108 4.36 -8.02 -7.08
C ASN A 108 4.22 -7.83 -8.60
N TYR A 109 4.22 -6.58 -9.07
CA TYR A 109 4.14 -6.29 -10.50
C TYR A 109 5.36 -6.76 -11.27
N HIS A 110 6.55 -6.63 -10.66
CA HIS A 110 7.80 -7.13 -11.22
C HIS A 110 7.83 -8.66 -11.25
N ASN A 111 7.71 -9.31 -10.09
CA ASN A 111 7.87 -10.77 -9.95
C ASN A 111 6.82 -11.58 -10.73
N LYS A 112 5.64 -11.00 -10.95
CA LYS A 112 4.54 -11.67 -11.67
C LYS A 112 4.45 -11.29 -13.13
N ASN A 113 5.42 -10.55 -13.66
CA ASN A 113 5.42 -10.03 -15.04
C ASN A 113 4.12 -9.27 -15.39
N ALA A 114 3.60 -8.51 -14.43
CA ALA A 114 2.36 -7.76 -14.59
C ALA A 114 2.60 -6.31 -15.02
N LEU A 115 3.85 -5.83 -15.03
CA LEU A 115 4.15 -4.42 -15.38
C LEU A 115 3.65 -4.03 -16.78
N ASP A 116 3.80 -4.92 -17.75
CA ASP A 116 3.29 -4.71 -19.10
C ASP A 116 1.78 -4.41 -19.17
N PHE A 117 1.01 -4.93 -18.21
CA PHE A 117 -0.41 -4.61 -18.12
C PHE A 117 -0.60 -3.11 -17.88
N LEU A 118 0.15 -2.52 -16.94
CA LEU A 118 0.09 -1.08 -16.70
C LEU A 118 0.59 -0.32 -17.94
N VAL A 119 1.78 -0.65 -18.45
CA VAL A 119 2.38 0.05 -19.60
C VAL A 119 1.45 0.08 -20.83
N SER A 120 0.66 -0.98 -21.04
CA SER A 120 -0.27 -1.08 -22.17
C SER A 120 -1.61 -0.37 -21.94
N ASN A 121 -1.97 -0.02 -20.71
CA ASN A 121 -3.27 0.58 -20.34
C ASN A 121 -3.05 1.96 -19.70
N LYS A 122 -2.73 2.95 -20.54
CA LYS A 122 -2.38 4.33 -20.12
C LYS A 122 -3.53 5.11 -19.47
N ASP A 123 -4.76 4.63 -19.65
CA ASP A 123 -5.97 5.15 -19.01
C ASP A 123 -6.04 4.84 -17.51
N ILE A 124 -5.23 3.88 -17.02
CA ILE A 124 -5.13 3.61 -15.59
C ILE A 124 -4.34 4.72 -14.90
N LEU A 125 -5.01 5.38 -13.97
CA LEU A 125 -4.46 6.41 -13.09
C LEU A 125 -3.51 5.78 -12.06
N ILE A 126 -2.28 6.29 -11.99
CA ILE A 126 -1.26 5.76 -11.08
C ILE A 126 -1.12 6.68 -9.87
N ILE A 127 -1.38 6.14 -8.67
CA ILE A 127 -1.07 6.80 -7.41
C ILE A 127 0.18 6.12 -6.85
N HIS A 128 1.32 6.77 -7.02
CA HIS A 128 2.57 6.32 -6.47
C HIS A 128 2.69 6.79 -5.01
N LEU A 129 2.78 5.86 -4.06
CA LEU A 129 2.94 6.19 -2.64
C LEU A 129 4.25 5.59 -2.12
N TYR A 130 5.16 6.43 -1.70
CA TYR A 130 6.50 6.01 -1.24
C TYR A 130 6.81 6.56 0.14
N ARG A 131 7.81 5.97 0.79
CA ARG A 131 8.29 6.39 2.10
C ARG A 131 9.79 6.56 2.03
N GLU A 132 10.23 7.80 2.19
CA GLU A 132 11.63 8.16 1.97
C GLU A 132 12.52 7.67 3.10
N ASN A 133 12.07 7.79 4.36
CA ASN A 133 12.88 7.37 5.50
C ASN A 133 12.88 5.82 5.63
N MET A 134 13.91 5.20 5.06
CA MET A 134 14.11 3.74 5.03
C MET A 134 14.31 3.16 6.43
N LEU A 135 14.94 3.90 7.34
CA LEU A 135 15.15 3.46 8.72
C LEU A 135 13.83 3.35 9.48
N ARG A 136 12.98 4.38 9.37
CA ARG A 136 11.62 4.37 9.91
C ARG A 136 10.72 3.34 9.22
N ARG A 137 11.03 2.93 7.98
CA ARG A 137 10.36 1.81 7.30
C ARG A 137 10.79 0.47 7.89
N TYR A 138 12.09 0.23 8.07
CA TYR A 138 12.66 -0.95 8.74
C TYR A 138 12.10 -1.13 10.15
N MET A 139 12.21 -0.09 10.99
CA MET A 139 11.74 -0.13 12.37
C MET A 139 10.24 -0.43 12.43
N SER A 140 9.46 0.16 11.52
CA SER A 140 8.05 -0.16 11.41
C SER A 140 7.76 -1.63 11.06
N GLY A 141 8.65 -2.30 10.35
CA GLY A 141 8.56 -3.73 10.04
C GLY A 141 8.90 -4.60 11.25
N ILE A 142 9.98 -4.27 11.95
CA ILE A 142 10.40 -4.95 13.20
C ILE A 142 9.28 -4.89 14.25
N PHE A 143 8.69 -3.71 14.47
CA PHE A 143 7.57 -3.58 15.41
C PHE A 143 6.35 -4.41 15.00
N LEU A 144 6.04 -4.50 13.70
CA LEU A 144 4.97 -5.36 13.23
C LEU A 144 5.28 -6.85 13.47
N LYS A 145 6.52 -7.29 13.23
CA LYS A 145 6.96 -8.68 13.49
C LYS A 145 6.83 -9.04 14.97
N ASN A 146 7.20 -8.11 15.86
CA ASN A 146 7.20 -8.34 17.30
C ASN A 146 5.82 -8.20 17.97
N THR A 147 4.95 -7.32 17.45
CA THR A 147 3.65 -7.01 18.08
C THR A 147 2.45 -7.55 17.31
N GLY A 148 2.58 -7.82 16.01
CA GLY A 148 1.47 -8.14 15.11
C GLY A 148 0.55 -6.96 14.78
N ILE A 149 0.81 -5.74 15.29
CA ILE A 149 -0.11 -4.60 15.16
C ILE A 149 0.36 -3.61 14.08
N VAL A 150 -0.54 -3.33 13.12
CA VAL A 150 -0.28 -2.42 11.98
C VAL A 150 -0.61 -0.95 12.33
N SER A 151 -1.65 -0.72 13.16
CA SER A 151 -2.18 0.57 13.62
C SER A 151 -3.09 0.37 14.84
N SER A 152 -3.13 1.30 15.81
CA SER A 152 -3.92 1.21 17.05
C SER A 152 -4.62 2.54 17.31
N GLU A 153 -5.82 2.48 17.89
CA GLU A 153 -6.54 3.66 18.39
C GLU A 153 -6.16 4.01 19.84
N LYS A 154 -5.50 3.09 20.55
CA LYS A 154 -5.02 3.25 21.94
C LYS A 154 -3.49 3.34 21.97
N ASP A 155 -2.96 4.09 22.93
CA ASP A 155 -1.52 4.12 23.23
C ASP A 155 -1.09 2.73 23.71
N VAL A 156 -0.28 2.05 22.91
CA VAL A 156 0.30 0.75 23.26
C VAL A 156 1.66 1.03 23.88
N LYS A 157 1.90 0.56 25.12
CA LYS A 157 3.26 0.57 25.69
C LYS A 157 4.13 -0.38 24.87
N ILE A 158 5.02 0.20 24.08
CA ILE A 158 5.96 -0.56 23.26
C ILE A 158 7.15 -0.95 24.13
N LYS A 159 7.47 -2.24 24.20
CA LYS A 159 8.76 -2.68 24.76
C LYS A 159 9.86 -2.29 23.80
N LYS A 160 10.98 -1.81 24.34
CA LYS A 160 12.20 -1.60 23.54
C LYS A 160 12.56 -2.90 22.81
N VAL A 161 13.18 -2.75 21.65
CA VAL A 161 13.59 -3.87 20.82
C VAL A 161 15.10 -3.81 20.64
N HIS A 162 15.76 -4.93 20.89
CA HIS A 162 17.16 -5.11 20.49
C HIS A 162 17.26 -5.25 18.98
N ILE A 163 18.13 -4.47 18.35
CA ILE A 163 18.33 -4.48 16.90
C ILE A 163 19.60 -5.23 16.56
N ASP A 164 19.45 -6.28 15.74
CA ASP A 164 20.56 -6.92 15.05
C ASP A 164 21.05 -5.96 13.94
N LEU A 165 22.26 -5.45 14.13
CA LEU A 165 22.84 -4.40 13.27
C LEU A 165 23.20 -4.95 11.89
N GLU A 166 23.63 -6.21 11.79
CA GLU A 166 23.98 -6.82 10.51
C GLU A 166 22.71 -7.11 9.69
N GLU A 167 21.68 -7.68 10.32
CA GLU A 167 20.37 -7.88 9.69
C GLU A 167 19.76 -6.54 9.24
N MET A 168 19.89 -5.50 10.07
CA MET A 168 19.42 -4.15 9.74
C MET A 168 20.09 -3.61 8.48
N ILE A 169 21.43 -3.60 8.42
CA ILE A 169 22.16 -3.06 7.26
C ILE A 169 21.80 -3.84 5.99
N ASN A 170 21.77 -5.17 6.07
CA ASN A 170 21.36 -6.03 4.96
C ASN A 170 19.94 -5.70 4.47
N TYR A 171 19.00 -5.47 5.39
CA TYR A 171 17.64 -5.09 5.05
C TYR A 171 17.57 -3.70 4.43
N LEU A 172 18.28 -2.71 4.96
CA LEU A 172 18.34 -1.36 4.41
C LEU A 172 18.93 -1.38 2.98
N ASP A 173 19.90 -2.25 2.70
CA ASP A 173 20.44 -2.46 1.35
C ASP A 173 19.40 -3.07 0.39
N VAL A 174 18.57 -4.00 0.88
CA VAL A 174 17.41 -4.48 0.11
C VAL A 174 16.46 -3.32 -0.21
N LEU A 175 16.11 -2.48 0.76
CA LEU A 175 15.24 -1.31 0.52
C LEU A 175 15.85 -0.32 -0.46
N GLY A 176 17.17 -0.14 -0.42
CA GLY A 176 17.91 0.69 -1.39
C GLY A 176 17.72 0.18 -2.82
N ARG A 177 17.93 -1.13 -3.04
CA ARG A 177 17.71 -1.77 -4.34
C ARG A 177 16.23 -1.72 -4.78
N GLU A 178 15.30 -1.87 -3.84
CA GLU A 178 13.87 -1.70 -4.14
C GLU A 178 13.56 -0.29 -4.64
N ALA A 179 14.13 0.75 -4.02
CA ALA A 179 13.93 2.14 -4.42
C ALA A 179 14.53 2.43 -5.81
N GLU A 180 15.66 1.82 -6.16
CA GLU A 180 16.23 1.91 -7.51
C GLU A 180 15.33 1.22 -8.55
N ASN A 181 14.86 0.01 -8.25
CA ASN A 181 13.91 -0.71 -9.11
C ASN A 181 12.59 0.05 -9.29
N GLU A 182 12.11 0.69 -8.23
CA GLU A 182 10.93 1.56 -8.24
C GLU A 182 11.10 2.70 -9.26
N LYS A 183 12.24 3.39 -9.26
CA LYS A 183 12.55 4.44 -10.26
C LYS A 183 12.50 3.90 -11.69
N ILE A 184 13.12 2.75 -11.96
CA ILE A 184 13.11 2.11 -13.29
C ILE A 184 11.68 1.79 -13.75
N ILE A 185 10.83 1.33 -12.82
CA ILE A 185 9.42 1.05 -13.12
C ILE A 185 8.65 2.34 -13.39
N LEU A 186 8.85 3.38 -12.58
CA LEU A 186 8.21 4.68 -12.75
C LEU A 186 8.58 5.33 -14.08
N ASP A 187 9.83 5.19 -14.53
CA ASP A 187 10.27 5.67 -15.86
C ASP A 187 9.50 5.02 -17.01
N LYS A 188 9.15 3.72 -16.87
CA LYS A 188 8.29 3.01 -17.83
C LYS A 188 6.84 3.50 -17.80
N LEU A 189 6.42 4.09 -16.68
CA LEU A 189 5.07 4.61 -16.45
C LEU A 189 4.97 6.13 -16.65
N LYS A 190 6.04 6.83 -17.06
CA LYS A 190 6.07 8.30 -17.19
C LYS A 190 5.00 8.91 -18.12
N ASN A 191 4.44 8.10 -19.03
CA ASN A 191 3.38 8.52 -19.95
C ASN A 191 1.96 8.26 -19.40
N HIS A 192 1.83 7.83 -18.16
CA HIS A 192 0.55 7.73 -17.46
C HIS A 192 0.20 9.03 -16.76
N ASN A 193 -1.09 9.22 -16.48
CA ASN A 193 -1.50 10.12 -15.42
C ASN A 193 -1.00 9.54 -14.09
N LEU A 194 -0.02 10.19 -13.48
CA LEU A 194 0.66 9.72 -12.28
C LEU A 194 0.81 10.84 -11.28
N ILE A 195 0.41 10.60 -10.03
CA ILE A 195 0.74 11.44 -8.88
C ILE A 195 1.66 10.67 -7.95
N SER A 196 2.69 11.34 -7.41
CA SER A 196 3.58 10.79 -6.39
C SER A 196 3.30 11.45 -5.05
N ILE A 197 3.09 10.65 -4.02
CA ILE A 197 2.79 11.10 -2.66
C ILE A 197 3.87 10.55 -1.73
N ARG A 198 4.56 11.44 -1.03
CA ARG A 198 5.53 11.08 0.00
C ARG A 198 4.79 10.84 1.32
N TYR A 199 5.06 9.70 1.95
CA TYR A 199 4.46 9.32 3.23
C TYR A 199 4.66 10.38 4.31
N GLU A 200 5.87 10.92 4.41
CA GLU A 200 6.26 11.93 5.39
C GLU A 200 5.43 13.22 5.26
N ASP A 201 5.13 13.64 4.03
CA ASP A 201 4.27 14.80 3.79
C ASP A 201 2.80 14.46 4.02
N TYR A 202 2.36 13.29 3.55
CA TYR A 202 0.98 12.87 3.68
C TYR A 202 0.54 12.79 5.15
N PHE A 203 1.39 12.25 6.02
CA PHE A 203 1.11 12.08 7.45
C PHE A 203 1.76 13.14 8.34
N LYS A 204 2.19 14.28 7.78
CA LYS A 204 2.85 15.36 8.54
C LYS A 204 1.97 15.90 9.66
N ASN A 205 0.70 16.18 9.35
CA ASN A 205 -0.30 16.67 10.29
C ASN A 205 -1.73 16.37 9.75
N PRO A 206 -2.79 16.54 10.56
CA PRO A 206 -4.16 16.25 10.12
C PRO A 206 -4.61 17.05 8.89
N GLU A 207 -4.16 18.29 8.72
CA GLU A 207 -4.48 19.13 7.57
C GLU A 207 -3.87 18.56 6.28
N SER A 208 -2.60 18.14 6.32
CA SER A 208 -1.92 17.49 5.19
C SER A 208 -2.66 16.24 4.74
N ILE A 209 -3.17 15.43 5.70
CA ILE A 209 -3.98 14.25 5.37
C ILE A 209 -5.24 14.64 4.59
N LEU A 210 -5.93 15.71 5.01
CA LEU A 210 -7.14 16.17 4.32
C LEU A 210 -6.83 16.68 2.91
N ASP A 211 -5.74 17.43 2.75
CA ASP A 211 -5.33 18.00 1.46
C ASP A 211 -4.92 16.92 0.47
N TYR A 212 -4.09 15.96 0.87
CA TYR A 212 -3.71 14.84 -0.01
C TYR A 212 -4.92 13.95 -0.35
N ASN A 213 -5.84 13.72 0.59
CA ASN A 213 -7.07 12.99 0.28
C ASN A 213 -7.92 13.73 -0.76
N LYS A 214 -8.07 15.05 -0.61
CA LYS A 214 -8.75 15.89 -1.59
C LYS A 214 -8.12 15.77 -2.97
N GLN A 215 -6.79 15.95 -3.06
CA GLN A 215 -6.05 15.83 -4.32
C GLN A 215 -6.23 14.46 -4.96
N VAL A 216 -6.20 13.38 -4.17
CA VAL A 216 -6.42 12.02 -4.71
C VAL A 216 -7.85 11.85 -5.22
N PHE A 217 -8.87 12.37 -4.52
CA PHE A 217 -10.25 12.30 -5.01
C PHE A 217 -10.43 13.07 -6.33
N GLU A 218 -9.90 14.28 -6.42
CA GLU A 218 -9.90 15.09 -7.65
C GLU A 218 -9.18 14.37 -8.78
N PHE A 219 -8.01 13.80 -8.50
CA PHE A 219 -7.24 13.00 -9.46
C PHE A 219 -8.02 11.78 -9.98
N LEU A 220 -8.80 11.12 -9.12
CA LEU A 220 -9.67 10.01 -9.49
C LEU A 220 -10.95 10.46 -10.23
N GLY A 221 -11.22 11.76 -10.32
CA GLY A 221 -12.40 12.33 -10.96
C GLY A 221 -13.68 12.17 -10.12
N VAL A 222 -13.57 12.27 -8.80
CA VAL A 222 -14.72 12.26 -7.87
C VAL A 222 -14.70 13.46 -6.94
N GLU A 223 -15.88 13.87 -6.48
CA GLU A 223 -16.01 14.98 -5.54
C GLU A 223 -15.32 14.68 -4.20
N PRO A 224 -14.44 15.56 -3.70
CA PRO A 224 -13.79 15.36 -2.41
C PRO A 224 -14.81 15.26 -1.27
N ILE A 225 -14.64 14.25 -0.42
CA ILE A 225 -15.37 14.14 0.84
C ILE A 225 -14.43 14.38 2.02
N LYS A 226 -14.90 15.13 3.00
CA LYS A 226 -14.17 15.30 4.27
C LYS A 226 -14.29 14.01 5.06
N LEU A 227 -13.16 13.32 5.23
CA LEU A 227 -13.07 12.10 6.02
C LEU A 227 -12.14 12.32 7.19
N THR A 228 -12.67 12.18 8.40
CA THR A 228 -11.87 12.06 9.61
C THR A 228 -11.61 10.58 9.87
N SER A 229 -10.42 10.08 9.55
CA SER A 229 -10.01 8.74 9.98
C SER A 229 -9.40 8.81 11.39
N SER A 230 -9.80 7.89 12.28
CA SER A 230 -9.30 7.77 13.65
C SER A 230 -7.94 7.06 13.76
N HIS A 231 -7.37 6.57 12.66
CA HIS A 231 -6.17 5.75 12.72
C HIS A 231 -4.94 6.55 13.18
N LYS A 232 -4.49 6.30 14.41
CA LYS A 232 -3.24 6.81 14.95
C LYS A 232 -2.09 5.83 14.69
N LYS A 233 -0.91 6.39 14.44
CA LYS A 233 0.34 5.62 14.34
C LYS A 233 0.71 5.09 15.73
N ILE A 234 1.22 3.87 15.79
CA ILE A 234 1.66 3.22 17.04
C ILE A 234 3.07 3.65 17.44
N LEU A 235 3.94 3.94 16.47
CA LEU A 235 5.37 4.17 16.71
C LEU A 235 5.62 5.45 17.53
N PRO A 236 6.37 5.37 18.64
CA PRO A 236 6.89 6.52 19.39
C PRO A 236 7.70 7.43 18.48
N LYS A 237 7.83 8.70 18.89
CA LYS A 237 8.55 9.70 18.08
C LYS A 237 10.07 9.55 18.18
N SER A 238 10.59 9.16 19.35
CA SER A 238 12.03 9.08 19.59
C SER A 238 12.56 7.64 19.56
N TRP A 239 13.79 7.49 19.06
CA TRP A 239 14.43 6.20 18.80
C TRP A 239 14.96 5.53 20.07
N ASP A 240 15.45 6.32 21.01
CA ASP A 240 15.96 5.93 22.32
C ASP A 240 14.90 5.26 23.20
N GLU A 241 13.63 5.65 23.04
CA GLU A 241 12.48 5.01 23.68
C GLU A 241 12.10 3.66 23.04
N GLN A 242 12.62 3.36 21.84
CA GLN A 242 12.24 2.21 21.02
C GLN A 242 13.32 1.13 20.93
N ILE A 243 14.60 1.49 21.08
CA ILE A 243 15.75 0.62 20.79
C ILE A 243 16.52 0.36 22.08
N GLU A 244 16.82 -0.91 22.36
CA GLU A 244 17.59 -1.31 23.56
C GLU A 244 19.07 -0.94 23.44
N ASN A 245 19.70 -1.22 22.30
CA ASN A 245 21.10 -0.93 21.97
C ASN A 245 21.25 0.35 21.14
N TYR A 246 20.66 1.46 21.59
CA TYR A 246 20.55 2.70 20.81
C TYR A 246 21.92 3.32 20.42
N ASP A 247 22.89 3.31 21.33
CA ASP A 247 24.22 3.89 21.07
C ASP A 247 24.97 3.10 19.98
N GLU A 248 24.92 1.76 20.03
CA GLU A 248 25.50 0.89 19.01
C GLU A 248 24.80 1.06 17.66
N PHE A 249 23.47 1.19 17.68
CA PHE A 249 22.66 1.45 16.49
C PHE A 249 23.06 2.76 15.80
N CYS A 250 23.22 3.85 16.56
CA CYS A 250 23.68 5.13 16.02
C CYS A 250 25.12 5.04 15.49
N ALA A 251 26.03 4.40 16.23
CA ALA A 251 27.41 4.23 15.81
C ALA A 251 27.55 3.40 14.53
N CYS A 252 26.74 2.35 14.38
CA CYS A 252 26.68 1.53 13.16
C CYS A 252 26.23 2.33 11.95
N LEU A 253 25.18 3.16 12.09
CA LEU A 253 24.62 3.93 10.98
C LEU A 253 25.50 5.12 10.55
N ALA A 254 26.26 5.71 11.48
CA ALA A 254 27.10 6.89 11.25
C ALA A 254 28.16 6.71 10.16
N ASN A 255 28.53 5.48 9.82
CA ASN A 255 29.51 5.18 8.76
C ASN A 255 28.86 4.60 7.50
N THR A 256 27.56 4.82 7.31
CA THR A 256 26.79 4.26 6.19
C THR A 256 26.02 5.35 5.45
N LYS A 257 25.61 5.06 4.21
CA LYS A 257 24.70 5.92 3.44
C LYS A 257 23.33 6.13 4.10
N TYR A 258 23.02 5.39 5.17
CA TYR A 258 21.76 5.46 5.90
C TYR A 258 21.79 6.43 7.08
N GLN A 259 22.93 7.04 7.41
CA GLN A 259 23.06 8.04 8.46
C GLN A 259 22.02 9.16 8.34
N GLN A 260 21.74 9.60 7.10
CA GLN A 260 20.77 10.64 6.77
C GLN A 260 19.32 10.37 7.25
N TYR A 261 19.01 9.13 7.68
CA TYR A 261 17.68 8.74 8.14
C TYR A 261 17.54 8.72 9.67
N LEU A 262 18.59 9.07 10.42
CA LEU A 262 18.57 9.15 11.88
C LEU A 262 17.70 10.31 12.39
N ASP A 263 17.61 11.40 11.62
CA ASP A 263 16.83 12.60 11.94
C ASP A 263 15.29 12.38 11.80
#